data_AF-A0A2N9E456-F1
#
_entry.id   AF-A0A2N9E456-F1
#
_cell.length_a   1.000
_cell.length_b   1.000
_cell.length_c   1.000
_cell.angle_alpha   90.00
_cell.angle_beta   90.00
_cell.angle_gamma   90.00
#
_symmetry.space_group_name_H-M   'P 1'
#
loop_
_entity.id
_entity.type
_entity.pdbx_description
1 polymer ?
#
loop_
_entity_poly.entity_id
_entity_poly.type
_entity_poly.pdbx_seq_one_letter_code
_entity_poly.pdbx_strand_id
1 'polypeptide(L)'
;MEGVVNAGYGVIGQSILLLRNAWPKTLQVLQVRELAEKDSENGVFKTLRSDVTRFLTTILIGTTVINIGATALVTEAATAIFGEAGVSAATGVMTVAILLLTEITPKSIAVHNATEVARFVVRPVAWLSLVLYPVGRVVTYLSMGMLKILGLKGISEPYVTEDELKLMLRGAELSGAIEEEEQVMTPLVDVVAIDASAILIDFHTLWVTHQYSRVPVFEQRVDNIVGIAYAMDLLDYAQKGELLETTTVGDMAHKPAYFVPGNL
;
A
#
# COMPACT_ATOMS: atom_id res chain seq x y z
N MET A 1 21.95 38.00 11.86
CA MET A 1 22.59 36.68 11.66
C MET A 1 21.81 35.51 12.26
N GLU A 2 20.75 35.74 13.04
CA GLU A 2 19.93 34.65 13.62
C GLU A 2 18.86 34.07 12.69
N GLY A 3 18.43 34.82 11.67
CA GLY A 3 17.39 34.36 10.71
C GLY A 3 17.83 33.29 9.72
N VAL A 4 19.13 33.19 9.40
CA VAL A 4 19.68 32.18 8.47
C VAL A 4 19.98 30.86 9.20
N VAL A 5 20.35 30.93 10.48
CA VAL A 5 20.62 29.76 11.32
C VAL A 5 19.33 29.00 11.63
N ASN A 6 18.21 29.70 11.86
CA ASN A 6 16.93 29.05 12.16
C ASN A 6 16.26 28.41 10.93
N ALA A 7 16.49 28.95 9.73
CA ALA A 7 16.06 28.33 8.47
C ALA A 7 16.81 27.02 8.17
N GLY A 8 18.10 26.94 8.52
CA GLY A 8 18.91 25.74 8.36
C GLY A 8 18.44 24.55 9.22
N TYR A 9 18.02 24.80 10.46
CA TYR A 9 17.48 23.75 11.33
C TYR A 9 16.12 23.20 10.86
N GLY A 10 15.28 24.03 10.23
CA GLY A 10 14.00 23.60 9.64
C GLY A 10 14.19 22.70 8.41
N VAL A 11 15.13 23.06 7.52
CA VAL A 11 15.43 22.28 6.30
C VAL A 11 16.16 20.98 6.65
N ILE A 12 17.13 21.01 7.57
CA ILE A 12 17.82 19.79 8.03
C ILE A 12 16.85 18.88 8.81
N GLY A 13 15.96 19.46 9.61
CA GLY A 13 14.90 18.72 10.30
C GLY A 13 13.88 18.09 9.34
N GLN A 14 13.48 18.79 8.28
CA GLN A 14 12.61 18.25 7.22
C GLN A 14 13.33 17.21 6.36
N SER A 15 14.60 17.39 6.00
CA SER A 15 15.38 16.38 5.28
C SER A 15 15.61 15.13 6.13
N ILE A 16 15.81 15.27 7.45
CA ILE A 16 15.87 14.17 8.41
C ILE A 16 14.50 13.48 8.55
N LEU A 17 13.38 14.22 8.52
CA LEU A 17 12.03 13.65 8.51
C LEU A 17 11.70 12.93 7.20
N LEU A 18 12.13 13.46 6.05
CA LEU A 18 11.99 12.83 4.73
C LEU A 18 12.88 11.56 4.63
N LEU A 19 14.05 11.56 5.28
CA LEU A 19 14.89 10.38 5.44
C LEU A 19 14.35 9.40 6.50
N ARG A 20 13.61 9.87 7.50
CA ARG A 20 12.92 9.04 8.52
C ARG A 20 11.69 8.36 7.91
N ASN A 21 11.01 9.05 7.01
CA ASN A 21 9.88 8.56 6.21
C ASN A 21 10.37 7.79 4.98
N ALA A 22 11.45 7.00 5.13
CA ALA A 22 12.13 6.26 4.07
C ALA A 22 11.17 5.31 3.32
N TRP A 23 10.48 5.95 2.38
CA TRP A 23 9.63 5.52 1.29
C TRP A 23 10.08 4.23 0.58
N PRO A 24 11.39 3.88 0.47
CA PRO A 24 11.78 2.62 -0.15
C PRO A 24 11.43 1.38 0.67
N LYS A 25 11.45 1.44 2.02
CA LYS A 25 11.27 0.24 2.86
C LYS A 25 9.80 -0.10 3.06
N THR A 26 8.94 0.90 3.28
CA THR A 26 7.51 0.69 3.54
C THR A 26 6.75 0.24 2.30
N LEU A 27 7.04 0.82 1.13
CA LEU A 27 6.49 0.36 -0.15
C LEU A 27 6.94 -1.06 -0.51
N GLN A 28 8.20 -1.42 -0.26
CA GLN A 28 8.68 -2.79 -0.48
C GLN A 28 7.98 -3.81 0.43
N VAL A 29 7.72 -3.46 1.69
CA VAL A 29 7.02 -4.34 2.64
C VAL A 29 5.55 -4.54 2.25
N LEU A 30 4.88 -3.49 1.74
CA LEU A 30 3.50 -3.58 1.26
C LEU A 30 3.35 -4.35 -0.04
N GLN A 31 4.18 -4.07 -1.05
CA GLN A 31 4.18 -4.84 -2.30
C GLN A 31 4.45 -6.32 -2.03
N VAL A 32 5.38 -6.64 -1.13
CA VAL A 32 5.62 -8.03 -0.70
C VAL A 32 4.40 -8.62 0.00
N ARG A 33 3.66 -7.86 0.81
CA ARG A 33 2.43 -8.33 1.47
C ARG A 33 1.28 -8.55 0.48
N GLU A 34 1.07 -7.64 -0.45
CA GLU A 34 0.04 -7.73 -1.48
C GLU A 34 0.31 -8.89 -2.45
N LEU A 35 1.56 -9.05 -2.89
CA LEU A 35 2.00 -10.19 -3.70
C LEU A 35 1.90 -11.51 -2.92
N ALA A 36 2.10 -11.50 -1.60
CA ALA A 36 1.91 -12.68 -0.75
C ALA A 36 0.43 -13.05 -0.56
N GLU A 37 -0.48 -12.08 -0.63
CA GLU A 37 -1.94 -12.32 -0.50
C GLU A 37 -2.56 -12.79 -1.82
N LYS A 38 -1.98 -12.39 -2.95
CA LYS A 38 -2.38 -12.85 -4.29
C LYS A 38 -1.81 -14.23 -4.67
N ASP A 39 -0.76 -14.73 -3.99
CA ASP A 39 -0.11 -16.02 -4.29
C ASP A 39 -0.54 -17.12 -3.29
N SER A 40 -0.66 -18.36 -3.77
CA SER A 40 -1.23 -19.51 -3.04
C SER A 40 -0.63 -19.76 -1.64
N GLU A 41 -1.42 -20.32 -0.70
CA GLU A 41 -1.11 -20.54 0.74
C GLU A 41 0.23 -21.22 1.10
N ASN A 42 0.95 -21.78 0.11
CA ASN A 42 2.27 -22.43 0.25
C ASN A 42 3.42 -21.70 -0.48
N GLY A 43 3.18 -20.46 -0.92
CA GLY A 43 4.12 -19.69 -1.73
C GLY A 43 5.37 -19.22 -0.99
N VAL A 44 6.42 -19.02 -1.78
CA VAL A 44 7.73 -18.44 -1.43
C VAL A 44 7.61 -17.13 -0.61
N PHE A 45 6.51 -16.40 -0.80
CA PHE A 45 6.18 -15.15 -0.10
C PHE A 45 5.75 -15.32 1.36
N LYS A 46 5.27 -16.50 1.77
CA LYS A 46 4.92 -16.78 3.18
C LYS A 46 6.16 -16.75 4.08
N THR A 47 7.26 -17.33 3.61
CA THR A 47 8.55 -17.30 4.31
C THR A 47 9.12 -15.88 4.38
N LEU A 48 8.89 -15.07 3.35
CA LEU A 48 9.25 -13.66 3.35
C LEU A 48 8.43 -12.89 4.39
N ARG A 49 7.10 -13.11 4.44
CA ARG A 49 6.17 -12.46 5.36
C ARG A 49 6.44 -12.82 6.83
N SER A 50 6.78 -14.08 7.12
CA SER A 50 6.97 -14.54 8.50
C SER A 50 8.14 -13.85 9.20
N ASP A 51 9.19 -13.44 8.47
CA ASP A 51 10.38 -12.87 9.09
C ASP A 51 11.15 -11.93 8.14
N VAL A 52 10.44 -10.90 7.66
CA VAL A 52 10.99 -9.89 6.71
C VAL A 52 12.28 -9.29 7.26
N THR A 53 12.34 -8.97 8.55
CA THR A 53 13.52 -8.39 9.18
C THR A 53 14.73 -9.30 9.05
N ARG A 54 14.60 -10.59 9.38
CA ARG A 54 15.69 -11.56 9.22
C ARG A 54 16.17 -11.65 7.78
N PHE A 55 15.23 -11.64 6.84
CA PHE A 55 15.52 -11.74 5.42
C PHE A 55 16.28 -10.49 4.90
N LEU A 56 15.82 -9.29 5.26
CA LEU A 56 16.48 -8.03 4.94
C LEU A 56 17.87 -7.92 5.59
N THR A 57 18.02 -8.33 6.85
CA THR A 57 19.32 -8.36 7.53
C THR A 57 20.28 -9.33 6.84
N THR A 58 19.80 -10.50 6.41
CA THR A 58 20.62 -11.48 5.69
C THR A 58 21.11 -10.93 4.36
N ILE A 59 20.24 -10.29 3.58
CA ILE A 59 20.63 -9.65 2.32
C ILE A 59 21.66 -8.55 2.59
N LEU A 60 21.42 -7.69 3.58
CA LEU A 60 22.33 -6.61 3.92
C LEU A 60 23.72 -7.13 4.30
N ILE A 61 23.80 -8.15 5.16
CA ILE A 61 25.08 -8.77 5.52
C ILE A 61 25.75 -9.35 4.28
N GLY A 62 24.99 -10.07 3.44
CA GLY A 62 25.51 -10.67 2.22
C GLY A 62 26.09 -9.64 1.25
N THR A 63 25.36 -8.56 0.97
CA THR A 63 25.84 -7.50 0.07
C THR A 63 27.05 -6.77 0.66
N THR A 64 27.07 -6.51 1.97
CA THR A 64 28.24 -5.91 2.64
C THR A 64 29.47 -6.81 2.54
N VAL A 65 29.34 -8.11 2.84
CA VAL A 65 30.47 -9.06 2.77
C VAL A 65 31.01 -9.18 1.35
N ILE A 66 30.11 -9.29 0.35
CA ILE A 66 30.52 -9.36 -1.05
C ILE A 66 31.21 -8.06 -1.49
N ASN A 67 30.70 -6.90 -1.12
CA ASN A 67 31.31 -5.62 -1.50
C ASN A 67 32.69 -5.39 -0.87
N ILE A 68 32.83 -5.71 0.42
CA ILE A 68 34.13 -5.60 1.12
C ILE A 68 35.10 -6.62 0.55
N GLY A 69 34.68 -7.87 0.36
CA GLY A 69 35.51 -8.93 -0.20
C GLY A 69 35.96 -8.62 -1.63
N ALA A 70 35.03 -8.19 -2.49
CA ALA A 70 35.34 -7.81 -3.87
C ALA A 70 36.31 -6.63 -3.90
N THR A 71 36.08 -5.59 -3.09
CA THR A 71 37.01 -4.45 -3.00
C THR A 71 38.38 -4.91 -2.54
N ALA A 72 38.47 -5.71 -1.48
CA ALA A 72 39.74 -6.20 -0.96
C ALA A 72 40.52 -7.01 -2.01
N LEU A 73 39.87 -7.96 -2.67
CA LEU A 73 40.49 -8.81 -3.71
C LEU A 73 40.94 -7.99 -4.92
N VAL A 74 40.11 -7.04 -5.37
CA VAL A 74 40.46 -6.18 -6.52
C VAL A 74 41.58 -5.22 -6.17
N THR A 75 41.58 -4.65 -4.97
CA THR A 75 42.70 -3.81 -4.50
C THR A 75 43.99 -4.61 -4.38
N GLU A 76 43.94 -5.83 -3.85
CA GLU A 76 45.11 -6.72 -3.78
C GLU A 76 45.64 -7.06 -5.18
N ALA A 77 44.77 -7.48 -6.09
CA ALA A 77 45.14 -7.78 -7.48
C ALA A 77 45.71 -6.55 -8.20
N ALA A 78 45.10 -5.37 -8.00
CA ALA A 78 45.58 -4.12 -8.59
C ALA A 78 46.95 -3.72 -8.05
N THR A 79 47.19 -3.93 -6.75
CA THR A 79 48.50 -3.70 -6.12
C THR A 79 49.55 -4.63 -6.71
N ALA A 80 49.22 -5.91 -6.89
CA ALA A 80 50.14 -6.91 -7.44
C ALA A 80 50.54 -6.63 -8.90
N ILE A 81 49.61 -6.11 -9.71
CA ILE A 81 49.84 -5.90 -11.16
C ILE A 81 50.40 -4.50 -11.45
N PHE A 82 49.90 -3.46 -10.77
CA PHE A 82 50.15 -2.06 -11.11
C PHE A 82 50.82 -1.25 -9.99
N GLY A 83 51.17 -1.88 -8.86
CA GLY A 83 51.78 -1.22 -7.71
C GLY A 83 50.83 -0.22 -7.02
N GLU A 84 51.40 0.74 -6.26
CA GLU A 84 50.60 1.70 -5.49
C GLU A 84 49.69 2.59 -6.35
N ALA A 85 50.09 2.92 -7.58
CA ALA A 85 49.26 3.67 -8.52
C ALA A 85 48.01 2.88 -8.98
N GLY A 86 48.06 1.55 -8.94
CA GLY A 86 46.92 0.68 -9.23
C GLY A 86 45.80 0.78 -8.19
N VAL A 87 46.14 1.08 -6.93
CA VAL A 87 45.18 1.11 -5.81
C VAL A 87 44.18 2.25 -5.98
N SER A 88 44.63 3.43 -6.38
CA SER A 88 43.77 4.60 -6.56
C SER A 88 42.80 4.42 -7.72
N ALA A 89 43.29 3.89 -8.84
CA ALA A 89 42.47 3.55 -10.00
C ALA A 89 41.44 2.44 -9.67
N ALA A 90 41.88 1.37 -8.98
CA ALA A 90 41.00 0.28 -8.56
C ALA A 90 39.91 0.76 -7.60
N THR A 91 40.22 1.65 -6.67
CA THR A 91 39.24 2.23 -5.73
C THR A 91 38.16 3.02 -6.46
N GLY A 92 38.56 3.88 -7.41
CA GLY A 92 37.61 4.67 -8.21
C GLY A 92 36.70 3.79 -9.07
N VAL A 93 37.29 2.82 -9.78
CA VAL A 93 36.55 1.88 -10.62
C VAL A 93 35.60 1.00 -9.80
N MET A 94 36.07 0.46 -8.67
CA MET A 94 35.24 -0.37 -7.79
C MET A 94 34.08 0.39 -7.17
N THR A 95 34.27 1.65 -6.81
CA THR A 95 33.19 2.49 -6.26
C THR A 95 32.05 2.62 -7.28
N VAL A 96 32.37 2.93 -8.54
CA VAL A 96 31.36 3.03 -9.60
C VAL A 96 30.74 1.65 -9.90
N ALA A 97 31.56 0.60 -9.98
CA ALA A 97 31.09 -0.74 -10.27
C ALA A 97 30.14 -1.28 -9.19
N ILE A 98 30.46 -1.11 -7.90
CA ILE A 98 29.60 -1.54 -6.79
C ILE A 98 28.28 -0.76 -6.80
N LEU A 99 28.33 0.56 -6.98
CA LEU A 99 27.13 1.38 -7.01
C LEU A 99 26.21 0.99 -8.15
N LEU A 100 26.73 0.79 -9.35
CA LEU A 100 25.90 0.42 -10.50
C LEU A 100 25.44 -1.03 -10.40
N LEU A 101 26.36 -1.98 -10.26
CA LEU A 101 26.09 -3.41 -10.44
C LEU A 101 25.53 -4.09 -9.21
N THR A 102 25.92 -3.68 -8.00
CA THR A 102 25.51 -4.34 -6.75
C THR A 102 24.39 -3.61 -6.04
N GLU A 103 24.27 -2.29 -6.28
CA GLU A 103 23.32 -1.46 -5.54
C GLU A 103 22.16 -0.94 -6.40
N ILE A 104 22.44 -0.09 -7.39
CA ILE A 104 21.40 0.65 -8.13
C ILE A 104 20.65 -0.29 -9.09
N THR A 105 21.36 -1.02 -9.96
CA THR A 105 20.73 -1.86 -10.99
C THR A 105 19.90 -3.00 -10.39
N PRO A 106 20.40 -3.80 -9.41
CA PRO A 106 19.60 -4.87 -8.83
C PRO A 106 18.36 -4.35 -8.09
N LYS A 107 18.48 -3.22 -7.38
CA LYS A 107 17.32 -2.59 -6.72
C LYS A 107 16.30 -2.10 -7.74
N SER A 108 16.74 -1.50 -8.84
CA SER A 108 15.85 -1.04 -9.92
C SER A 108 15.10 -2.21 -10.57
N ILE A 109 15.79 -3.31 -10.88
CA ILE A 109 15.16 -4.52 -11.43
C ILE A 109 14.15 -5.11 -10.44
N ALA A 110 14.50 -5.16 -9.15
CA ALA A 110 13.60 -5.67 -8.11
C ALA A 110 12.32 -4.83 -7.95
N VAL A 111 12.37 -3.52 -8.22
CA VAL A 111 11.18 -2.65 -8.20
C VAL A 111 10.28 -2.92 -9.41
N HIS A 112 10.84 -3.13 -10.59
CA HIS A 112 10.05 -3.36 -11.81
C HIS A 112 9.53 -4.81 -11.93
N ASN A 113 10.25 -5.79 -11.39
CA ASN A 113 9.91 -7.20 -11.50
C ASN A 113 9.98 -7.93 -10.15
N ALA A 114 9.26 -7.38 -9.15
CA ALA A 114 9.33 -7.85 -7.77
C ALA A 114 9.01 -9.34 -7.60
N THR A 115 8.01 -9.86 -8.32
CA THR A 115 7.51 -11.23 -8.16
C THR A 115 8.53 -12.29 -8.60
N GLU A 116 9.11 -12.13 -9.80
CA GLU A 116 10.08 -13.09 -10.32
C GLU A 116 11.41 -13.01 -9.56
N VAL A 117 11.87 -11.79 -9.27
CA VAL A 117 13.09 -11.56 -8.49
C VAL A 117 12.95 -12.17 -7.10
N ALA A 118 11.82 -11.96 -6.42
CA ALA A 118 11.56 -12.59 -5.13
C ALA A 118 11.62 -14.13 -5.25
N ARG A 119 10.89 -14.73 -6.21
CA ARG A 119 10.88 -16.19 -6.38
C ARG A 119 12.28 -16.79 -6.56
N PHE A 120 13.15 -16.11 -7.27
CA PHE A 120 14.54 -16.51 -7.47
C PHE A 120 15.40 -16.31 -6.20
N VAL A 121 15.28 -15.15 -5.54
CA VAL A 121 16.16 -14.74 -4.43
C VAL A 121 15.77 -15.37 -3.08
N VAL A 122 14.49 -15.68 -2.85
CA VAL A 122 14.03 -16.23 -1.56
C VAL A 122 14.74 -17.50 -1.16
N ARG A 123 14.91 -18.46 -2.07
CA ARG A 123 15.52 -19.75 -1.73
C ARG A 123 16.99 -19.63 -1.30
N PRO A 124 17.87 -18.96 -2.08
CA PRO A 124 19.26 -18.72 -1.66
C PRO A 124 19.37 -17.96 -0.35
N VAL A 125 18.59 -16.89 -0.19
CA VAL A 125 18.67 -16.06 1.02
C VAL A 125 18.09 -16.77 2.24
N ALA A 126 17.02 -17.55 2.09
CA ALA A 126 16.48 -18.35 3.20
C ALA A 126 17.52 -19.35 3.71
N TRP A 127 18.22 -20.03 2.81
CA TRP A 127 19.33 -20.92 3.18
C TRP A 127 20.48 -20.14 3.86
N LEU A 128 20.90 -19.01 3.28
CA LEU A 128 21.95 -18.17 3.86
C LEU A 128 21.55 -17.62 5.24
N SER A 129 20.28 -17.28 5.43
CA SER A 129 19.75 -16.80 6.71
C SER A 129 19.78 -17.86 7.79
N LEU A 130 19.77 -19.15 7.44
CA LEU A 130 19.94 -20.26 8.37
C LEU A 130 21.39 -20.35 8.83
N VAL A 131 22.34 -20.25 7.89
CA VAL A 131 23.78 -20.27 8.19
C VAL A 131 24.20 -19.04 9.00
N LEU A 132 23.65 -17.86 8.69
CA LEU A 132 23.93 -16.61 9.38
C LEU A 132 23.09 -16.41 10.66
N TYR A 133 22.15 -17.31 10.95
CA TYR A 133 21.32 -17.24 12.16
C TYR A 133 22.12 -17.04 13.48
N PRO A 134 23.20 -17.81 13.77
CA PRO A 134 23.98 -17.60 14.99
C PRO A 134 24.64 -16.21 15.04
N VAL A 135 25.15 -15.72 13.91
CA VAL A 135 25.77 -14.39 13.81
C VAL A 135 24.73 -13.30 14.06
N GLY A 136 23.54 -13.44 13.45
CA GLY A 136 22.42 -12.53 13.64
C GLY A 136 22.04 -12.40 15.12
N ARG A 137 21.98 -13.52 15.86
CA ARG A 137 21.68 -13.48 17.30
C ARG A 137 22.72 -12.71 18.12
N VAL A 138 24.00 -12.84 17.80
CA VAL A 138 25.07 -12.07 18.47
C VAL A 138 24.90 -10.58 18.16
N VAL A 139 24.66 -10.22 16.91
CA VAL A 139 24.48 -8.82 16.50
C VAL A 139 23.23 -8.21 17.15
N THR A 140 22.12 -8.92 17.21
CA THR A 140 20.90 -8.46 17.90
C THR A 140 21.17 -8.23 19.39
N TYR A 141 21.91 -9.13 20.04
CA TYR A 141 22.28 -8.97 21.44
C TYR A 141 23.15 -7.72 21.67
N LEU A 142 24.15 -7.50 20.81
CA LEU A 142 24.98 -6.29 20.85
C LEU A 142 24.16 -5.01 20.60
N SER A 143 23.25 -5.04 19.62
CA SER A 143 22.38 -3.91 19.30
C SER A 143 21.43 -3.57 20.44
N MET A 144 20.84 -4.57 21.10
CA MET A 144 20.00 -4.37 22.28
C MET A 144 20.81 -3.83 23.46
N GLY A 145 22.05 -4.28 23.62
CA GLY A 145 23.01 -3.72 24.58
C GLY A 145 23.27 -2.23 24.34
N MET A 146 23.54 -1.84 23.09
CA MET A 146 23.73 -0.44 22.71
C MET A 146 22.47 0.40 22.95
N LEU A 147 21.30 -0.09 22.55
CA LEU A 147 20.02 0.61 22.77
C LEU A 147 19.75 0.83 24.25
N LYS A 148 20.08 -0.16 25.09
CA LYS A 148 19.96 -0.05 26.55
C LYS A 148 20.92 0.99 27.13
N ILE A 149 22.15 1.09 26.61
CA ILE A 149 23.11 2.14 27.00
C ILE A 149 22.59 3.53 26.61
N LEU A 150 21.93 3.64 25.46
CA LEU A 150 21.31 4.87 24.96
C LEU A 150 19.96 5.21 25.60
N GLY A 151 19.43 4.36 26.50
CA GLY A 151 18.13 4.55 27.14
C GLY A 151 16.93 4.37 26.21
N LEU A 152 17.12 3.78 25.04
CA LEU A 152 16.07 3.55 24.04
C LEU A 152 15.40 2.19 24.28
N LYS A 153 14.08 2.17 24.43
CA LYS A 153 13.30 0.91 24.50
C LYS A 153 13.24 0.30 23.10
N GLY A 154 13.66 -0.96 22.96
CA GLY A 154 13.61 -1.69 21.70
C GLY A 154 12.17 -1.82 21.21
N ILE A 155 11.86 -1.16 20.10
CA ILE A 155 10.54 -1.22 19.45
C ILE A 155 10.42 -2.61 18.82
N SER A 156 9.67 -3.47 19.48
CA SER A 156 9.44 -4.85 19.07
C SER A 156 8.02 -4.93 18.53
N GLU A 157 7.82 -4.42 17.31
CA GLU A 157 6.69 -4.65 16.38
C GLU A 157 6.50 -3.43 15.46
N PRO A 158 6.18 -3.62 14.17
CA PRO A 158 5.83 -2.51 13.29
C PRO A 158 4.42 -2.04 13.64
N TYR A 159 4.31 -1.12 14.59
CA TYR A 159 3.10 -0.31 14.72
C TYR A 159 3.07 0.66 13.55
N VAL A 160 2.37 0.29 12.48
CA VAL A 160 1.93 1.26 11.48
C VAL A 160 1.00 2.20 12.22
N THR A 161 1.42 3.45 12.40
CA THR A 161 0.57 4.45 13.06
C THR A 161 -0.57 4.84 12.13
N GLU A 162 -1.66 5.39 12.66
CA GLU A 162 -2.78 5.86 11.84
C GLU A 162 -2.33 6.86 10.77
N ASP A 163 -1.37 7.74 11.11
CA ASP A 163 -0.79 8.69 10.17
C ASP A 163 0.01 8.01 9.06
N GLU A 164 0.73 6.93 9.37
CA GLU A 164 1.46 6.13 8.39
C GLU A 164 0.48 5.38 7.48
N LEU A 165 -0.60 4.84 8.03
CA LEU A 165 -1.72 4.23 7.31
C LEU A 165 -2.39 5.22 6.33
N LYS A 166 -2.69 6.45 6.78
CA LYS A 166 -3.24 7.50 5.92
C LYS A 166 -2.28 7.91 4.80
N LEU A 167 -0.98 7.98 5.10
CA LEU A 167 0.04 8.25 4.10
C LEU A 167 0.13 7.13 3.05
N MET A 168 0.03 5.88 3.50
CA MET A 168 0.05 4.69 2.64
C MET A 168 -1.19 4.64 1.73
N LEU A 169 -2.38 4.97 2.27
CA LEU A 169 -3.63 5.02 1.50
C LEU A 169 -3.54 6.04 0.36
N ARG A 170 -3.13 7.28 0.68
CA ARG A 170 -2.92 8.34 -0.32
C ARG A 170 -1.87 7.98 -1.35
N GLY A 171 -0.80 7.29 -0.93
CA GLY A 171 0.21 6.79 -1.85
C GLY A 171 -0.34 5.76 -2.84
N ALA A 172 -1.24 4.89 -2.38
CA ALA A 172 -1.87 3.86 -3.19
C ALA A 172 -2.88 4.47 -4.20
N GLU A 173 -3.70 5.44 -3.78
CA GLU A 173 -4.57 6.25 -4.65
C GLU A 173 -3.76 6.93 -5.77
N LEU A 174 -2.69 7.65 -5.42
CA LEU A 174 -1.83 8.34 -6.39
C LEU A 174 -1.13 7.39 -7.36
N SER A 175 -0.87 6.15 -6.94
CA SER A 175 -0.26 5.12 -7.79
C SER A 175 -1.25 4.39 -8.71
N GLY A 176 -2.56 4.66 -8.56
CA GLY A 176 -3.63 3.98 -9.30
C GLY A 176 -3.84 2.52 -8.88
N ALA A 177 -3.30 2.11 -7.73
CA ALA A 177 -3.48 0.75 -7.19
C ALA A 177 -4.83 0.59 -6.47
N ILE A 178 -5.43 1.70 -6.05
CA ILE A 178 -6.79 1.78 -5.52
C ILE A 178 -7.56 2.69 -6.48
N GLU A 179 -8.60 2.15 -7.11
CA GLU A 179 -9.58 2.96 -7.84
C GLU A 179 -10.33 3.80 -6.80
N GLU A 180 -10.42 5.12 -7.01
CA GLU A 180 -11.20 6.02 -6.15
C GLU A 180 -12.59 5.45 -5.92
N GLU A 181 -13.10 5.55 -4.69
CA GLU A 181 -14.47 5.15 -4.32
C GLU A 181 -15.53 5.79 -5.24
N GLU A 182 -15.19 6.94 -5.84
CA GLU A 182 -15.98 7.64 -6.86
C GLU A 182 -16.30 6.76 -8.09
N GLN A 183 -15.48 5.77 -8.44
CA GLN A 183 -15.73 4.89 -9.59
C GLN A 183 -16.76 3.79 -9.31
N VAL A 184 -17.05 3.48 -8.05
CA VAL A 184 -18.06 2.48 -7.67
C VAL A 184 -19.45 3.11 -7.58
N MET A 185 -19.53 4.42 -7.30
CA MET A 185 -20.79 5.15 -7.22
C MET A 185 -21.34 5.46 -8.62
N THR A 186 -22.65 5.34 -8.79
CA THR A 186 -23.33 5.84 -9.99
C THR A 186 -23.46 7.36 -9.90
N PRO A 187 -22.96 8.15 -10.86
CA PRO A 187 -23.12 9.60 -10.88
C PRO A 187 -24.60 9.98 -10.76
N LEU A 188 -24.93 11.04 -10.02
CA LEU A 188 -26.33 11.46 -9.79
C LEU A 188 -27.12 11.69 -11.09
N VAL A 189 -26.43 12.11 -12.15
CA VAL A 189 -27.02 12.31 -13.49
C VAL A 189 -27.50 11.02 -14.16
N ASP A 190 -26.92 9.88 -13.77
CA ASP A 190 -27.22 8.55 -14.31
C ASP A 190 -28.13 7.73 -13.36
N VAL A 191 -28.46 8.27 -12.18
CA VAL A 191 -29.35 7.63 -11.22
C VAL A 191 -30.80 7.71 -11.71
N VAL A 192 -31.42 6.56 -11.91
CA VAL A 192 -32.86 6.46 -12.14
C VAL A 192 -33.58 6.55 -10.79
N ALA A 193 -34.33 7.63 -10.59
CA ALA A 193 -35.09 7.92 -9.38
C ALA A 193 -36.55 8.26 -9.71
N ILE A 194 -37.43 8.21 -8.71
CA ILE A 194 -38.87 8.49 -8.88
C ILE A 194 -39.38 9.51 -7.86
N ASP A 195 -40.31 10.36 -8.29
CA ASP A 195 -40.92 11.39 -7.43
C ASP A 195 -41.82 10.74 -6.37
N ALA A 196 -41.76 11.23 -5.13
CA ALA A 196 -42.56 10.74 -4.00
C ALA A 196 -44.08 10.87 -4.25
N SER A 197 -44.50 11.85 -5.06
CA SER A 197 -45.90 12.09 -5.42
C SER A 197 -46.39 11.24 -6.61
N ALA A 198 -45.49 10.51 -7.29
CA ALA A 198 -45.88 9.60 -8.36
C ALA A 198 -46.76 8.47 -7.81
N ILE A 199 -47.63 7.92 -8.66
CA ILE A 199 -48.51 6.79 -8.29
C ILE A 199 -47.80 5.45 -8.55
N LEU A 200 -48.24 4.39 -7.87
CA LEU A 200 -47.57 3.08 -7.96
C LEU A 200 -47.57 2.49 -9.37
N ILE A 201 -48.51 2.85 -10.24
CA ILE A 201 -48.50 2.44 -11.66
C ILE A 201 -47.32 3.02 -12.44
N ASP A 202 -46.89 4.25 -12.12
CA ASP A 202 -45.72 4.87 -12.72
C ASP A 202 -44.45 4.16 -12.25
N PHE A 203 -44.40 3.81 -10.97
CA PHE A 203 -43.31 3.00 -10.40
C PHE A 203 -43.22 1.61 -11.01
N HIS A 204 -44.35 0.95 -11.23
CA HIS A 204 -44.40 -0.33 -11.94
C HIS A 204 -43.85 -0.20 -13.37
N THR A 205 -44.23 0.85 -14.09
CA THR A 205 -43.73 1.12 -15.46
C THR A 205 -42.21 1.34 -15.47
N LEU A 206 -41.71 2.09 -14.50
CA LEU A 206 -40.27 2.32 -14.30
C LEU A 206 -39.54 1.01 -13.98
N TRP A 207 -40.10 0.17 -13.13
CA TRP A 207 -39.55 -1.15 -12.80
C TRP A 207 -39.52 -2.09 -14.01
N VAL A 208 -40.59 -2.16 -14.81
CA VAL A 208 -40.62 -2.99 -16.03
C VAL A 208 -39.56 -2.52 -17.04
N THR A 209 -39.30 -1.22 -17.10
CA THR A 209 -38.34 -0.63 -18.05
C THR A 209 -36.89 -0.85 -17.63
N HIS A 210 -36.57 -0.61 -16.37
CA HIS A 210 -35.18 -0.57 -15.88
C HIS A 210 -34.77 -1.78 -15.04
N GLN A 211 -35.74 -2.56 -14.53
CA GLN A 211 -35.53 -3.77 -13.73
C GLN A 211 -34.72 -3.57 -12.44
N TYR A 212 -34.66 -2.34 -11.91
CA TYR A 212 -33.98 -2.05 -10.66
C TYR A 212 -34.80 -2.53 -9.45
N SER A 213 -34.14 -3.24 -8.53
CA SER A 213 -34.79 -3.74 -7.31
C SER A 213 -35.03 -2.66 -6.26
N ARG A 214 -34.23 -1.59 -6.28
CA ARG A 214 -34.28 -0.46 -5.36
C ARG A 214 -34.15 0.82 -6.16
N VAL A 215 -35.09 1.74 -5.96
CA VAL A 215 -35.15 3.01 -6.68
C VAL A 215 -35.21 4.14 -5.65
N PRO A 216 -34.30 5.12 -5.70
CA PRO A 216 -34.37 6.29 -4.84
C PRO A 216 -35.67 7.07 -5.08
N VAL A 217 -36.30 7.48 -3.98
CA VAL A 217 -37.51 8.30 -4.00
C VAL A 217 -37.14 9.71 -3.57
N PHE A 218 -37.42 10.68 -4.44
CA PHE A 218 -37.05 12.07 -4.21
C PHE A 218 -38.29 12.95 -4.04
N GLU A 219 -38.11 14.11 -3.40
CA GLU A 219 -39.16 15.11 -3.26
C GLU A 219 -38.67 16.45 -3.80
N GLN A 220 -39.43 17.05 -4.73
CA GLN A 220 -39.12 18.30 -5.45
C GLN A 220 -37.90 18.24 -6.39
N ARG A 221 -36.76 17.74 -5.92
CA ARG A 221 -35.51 17.63 -6.68
C ARG A 221 -34.84 16.28 -6.47
N VAL A 222 -34.16 15.78 -7.50
CA VAL A 222 -33.50 14.47 -7.52
C VAL A 222 -32.36 14.35 -6.48
N ASP A 223 -31.75 15.47 -6.07
CA ASP A 223 -30.75 15.50 -4.99
C ASP A 223 -31.37 15.38 -3.58
N ASN A 224 -32.68 15.57 -3.45
CA ASN A 224 -33.41 15.46 -2.19
C ASN A 224 -34.08 14.09 -2.05
N ILE A 225 -33.27 13.06 -1.78
CA ILE A 225 -33.74 11.68 -1.58
C ILE A 225 -34.39 11.54 -0.20
N VAL A 226 -35.66 11.19 -0.16
CA VAL A 226 -36.44 11.02 1.08
C VAL A 226 -36.51 9.56 1.55
N GLY A 227 -36.31 8.60 0.63
CA GLY A 227 -36.41 7.17 0.91
C GLY A 227 -36.02 6.30 -0.27
N ILE A 228 -36.22 4.98 -0.14
CA ILE A 228 -35.98 3.99 -1.18
C ILE A 228 -37.25 3.17 -1.41
N ALA A 229 -37.71 3.07 -2.65
CA ALA A 229 -38.80 2.18 -3.05
C ALA A 229 -38.23 0.83 -3.48
N TYR A 230 -38.76 -0.26 -2.93
CA TYR A 230 -38.37 -1.61 -3.30
C TYR A 230 -39.38 -2.17 -4.29
N ALA A 231 -38.89 -2.74 -5.38
CA ALA A 231 -39.77 -3.32 -6.40
C ALA A 231 -40.63 -4.47 -5.85
N MET A 232 -40.14 -5.20 -4.85
CA MET A 232 -40.87 -6.32 -4.26
C MET A 232 -42.09 -5.88 -3.45
N ASP A 233 -42.07 -4.67 -2.89
CA ASP A 233 -43.19 -4.15 -2.08
C ASP A 233 -44.43 -3.89 -2.94
N LEU A 234 -44.27 -3.71 -4.26
CA LEU A 234 -45.39 -3.62 -5.20
C LEU A 234 -46.30 -4.86 -5.13
N LEU A 235 -45.79 -6.03 -4.76
CA LEU A 235 -46.58 -7.25 -4.65
C LEU A 235 -47.69 -7.15 -3.60
N ASP A 236 -47.47 -6.39 -2.52
CA ASP A 236 -48.45 -6.19 -1.46
C ASP A 236 -49.64 -5.33 -1.93
N TYR A 237 -49.43 -4.51 -2.98
CA TYR A 237 -50.43 -3.65 -3.60
C TYR A 237 -51.05 -4.29 -4.86
N ALA A 238 -50.33 -5.20 -5.53
CA ALA A 238 -50.77 -5.84 -6.76
C ALA A 238 -52.07 -6.65 -6.61
N GLN A 239 -52.34 -7.20 -5.42
CA GLN A 239 -53.60 -7.93 -5.14
C GLN A 239 -54.82 -7.00 -5.05
N LYS A 240 -54.61 -5.70 -4.91
CA LYS A 240 -55.64 -4.67 -4.69
C LYS A 240 -55.48 -3.60 -5.76
N GLY A 241 -55.82 -3.94 -7.01
CA GLY A 241 -55.55 -3.12 -8.20
C GLY A 241 -55.93 -1.64 -8.10
N GLU A 242 -57.00 -1.29 -7.37
CA GLU A 242 -57.38 0.11 -7.12
C GLU A 242 -56.31 0.92 -6.35
N LEU A 243 -55.55 0.27 -5.45
CA LEU A 243 -54.49 0.93 -4.69
C LEU A 243 -53.31 1.35 -5.56
N LEU A 244 -53.10 0.71 -6.71
CA LEU A 244 -52.00 1.08 -7.61
C LEU A 244 -52.21 2.45 -8.26
N GLU A 245 -53.47 2.88 -8.39
CA GLU A 245 -53.84 4.16 -9.00
C GLU A 245 -53.99 5.29 -7.96
N THR A 246 -54.21 4.94 -6.68
CA THR A 246 -54.46 5.94 -5.63
C THR A 246 -53.29 6.14 -4.67
N THR A 247 -52.45 5.12 -4.47
CA THR A 247 -51.34 5.18 -3.52
C THR A 247 -50.11 5.80 -4.18
N THR A 248 -49.42 6.66 -3.42
CA THR A 248 -48.20 7.29 -3.90
C THR A 248 -46.98 6.43 -3.59
N VAL A 249 -45.92 6.59 -4.38
CA VAL A 249 -44.64 5.92 -4.14
C VAL A 249 -44.03 6.35 -2.81
N GLY A 250 -44.24 7.61 -2.41
CA GLY A 250 -43.78 8.14 -1.14
C GLY A 250 -44.38 7.46 0.09
N ASP A 251 -45.57 6.86 -0.03
CA ASP A 251 -46.23 6.11 1.06
C ASP A 251 -45.68 4.68 1.19
N MET A 252 -45.26 4.07 0.08
CA MET A 252 -44.62 2.76 0.05
C MET A 252 -43.12 2.83 0.37
N ALA A 253 -42.49 3.97 0.11
CA ALA A 253 -41.05 4.16 0.27
C ALA A 253 -40.57 3.92 1.71
N HIS A 254 -39.47 3.18 1.83
CA HIS A 254 -38.78 3.00 3.11
C HIS A 254 -37.99 4.26 3.47
N LYS A 255 -38.32 4.87 4.62
CA LYS A 255 -37.71 6.13 5.11
C LYS A 255 -37.05 5.93 6.49
N PRO A 256 -35.98 6.69 6.81
CA PRO A 256 -35.22 7.56 5.90
C PRO A 256 -34.23 6.77 5.03
N ALA A 257 -33.80 7.35 3.91
CA ALA A 257 -32.65 6.83 3.16
C ALA A 257 -31.36 6.96 3.99
N TYR A 258 -30.45 5.99 3.86
CA TYR A 258 -29.14 6.04 4.50
C TYR A 258 -28.17 6.84 3.63
N PHE A 259 -27.48 7.81 4.23
CA PHE A 259 -26.53 8.68 3.54
C PHE A 259 -25.10 8.35 3.96
N VAL A 260 -24.21 8.23 2.97
CA VAL A 260 -22.77 8.06 3.17
C VAL A 260 -22.08 9.34 2.66
N PRO A 261 -21.26 10.02 3.49
CA PRO A 261 -20.50 11.18 3.04
C PRO A 261 -19.42 10.76 2.03
N GLY A 262 -19.29 11.50 0.93
CA GLY A 262 -18.29 11.22 -0.12
C GLY A 262 -16.85 11.59 0.24
N ASN A 263 -16.56 11.88 1.51
CA ASN A 263 -15.23 12.27 1.97
C ASN A 263 -14.83 11.31 3.10
N LEU A 264 -14.27 10.17 2.72
CA LEU A 264 -13.52 9.28 3.60
C LEU A 264 -12.05 9.26 3.16
#